data_AF-S8E9Y3-F1
#
_entry.id   AF-S8E9Y3-F1
#
_cell.length_a   1.000
_cell.length_b   1.000
_cell.length_c   1.000
_cell.angle_alpha   90.00
_cell.angle_beta   90.00
_cell.angle_gamma   90.00
#
_symmetry.space_group_name_H-M   'P 1'
#
loop_
_entity.id
_entity.type
_entity.pdbx_description
1 polymer ?
#
loop_
_entity_poly.entity_id
_entity_poly.type
_entity_poly.pdbx_seq_one_letter_code
_entity_poly.pdbx_strand_id
1 'polypeptide(L)'
;AGLLKALQALNQATWRDSFLGLWTSLLRLVQMEINSSEGPVPRMDTCLCLLLSIATLTVVKIVEEEETVVSSEADVKSRHRKNTESVVSRRAELVSSLKCLGNFQGLLTRPPPVCSLANQAYAKAVLFLNKNAGSAFLDGISSNDLPLNFSGNLWHLIVEACIARDILDTSAYLWPGYVSKDLGKHIPRNVSIQVPSWSSLMSGSPLTPQLVSVLVSTPANSLAEIERMYEIAVSGTDDEKISAAMILCGASLSRGWNI
;
A
#
# COMPACT_ATOMS: atom_id res chain seq x y z
N ALA A 1 19.94 9.47 -9.12
CA ALA A 1 20.77 10.13 -8.08
C ALA A 1 21.30 11.49 -8.53
N GLY A 2 22.03 11.58 -9.65
CA GLY A 2 22.66 12.83 -10.13
C GLY A 2 21.72 14.03 -10.29
N LEU A 3 20.51 13.84 -10.84
CA LEU A 3 19.53 14.92 -11.00
C LEU A 3 19.04 15.50 -9.66
N LEU A 4 18.73 14.66 -8.66
CA LEU A 4 18.27 15.14 -7.36
C LEU A 4 19.39 15.89 -6.63
N LYS A 5 20.64 15.41 -6.73
CA LYS A 5 21.82 16.10 -6.20
C LYS A 5 22.06 17.44 -6.90
N ALA A 6 21.94 17.48 -8.22
CA ALA A 6 22.07 18.73 -8.97
C ALA A 6 20.98 19.73 -8.59
N LEU A 7 19.72 19.29 -8.46
CA LEU A 7 18.61 20.13 -8.01
C LEU A 7 18.80 20.62 -6.57
N GLN A 8 19.28 19.76 -5.68
CA GLN A 8 19.57 20.11 -4.29
C GLN A 8 20.70 21.16 -4.21
N ALA A 9 21.78 20.96 -4.97
CA ALA A 9 22.91 21.88 -5.04
C ALA A 9 22.55 23.23 -5.68
N LEU A 10 21.75 23.22 -6.76
CA LEU A 10 21.30 24.43 -7.43
C LEU A 10 20.36 25.27 -6.55
N ASN A 11 19.50 24.62 -5.76
CA ASN A 11 18.51 25.30 -4.94
C ASN A 11 18.99 25.59 -3.50
N GLN A 12 20.22 25.21 -3.14
CA GLN A 12 20.73 25.24 -1.76
C GLN A 12 19.75 24.60 -0.74
N ALA A 13 19.00 23.61 -1.19
CA ALA A 13 17.93 23.01 -0.39
C ALA A 13 18.48 21.98 0.59
N THR A 14 17.81 21.81 1.73
CA THR A 14 18.08 20.66 2.62
C THR A 14 17.71 19.35 1.93
N TRP A 15 18.24 18.20 2.38
CA TRP A 15 17.80 16.92 1.84
C TRP A 15 16.31 16.69 2.13
N ARG A 16 15.84 17.11 3.29
CA ARG A 16 14.42 17.10 3.68
C ARG A 16 13.55 17.83 2.65
N ASP A 17 13.92 19.04 2.25
CA ASP A 17 13.17 19.82 1.25
C ASP A 17 13.27 19.19 -0.14
N SER A 18 14.42 18.62 -0.50
CA SER A 18 14.63 17.95 -1.78
C SER A 18 13.77 16.68 -1.91
N PHE A 19 13.72 15.86 -0.86
CA PHE A 19 12.82 14.71 -0.79
C PHE A 19 11.36 15.15 -0.78
N LEU A 20 10.98 16.13 0.04
CA LEU A 20 9.60 16.61 0.03
C LEU A 20 9.19 17.14 -1.36
N GLY A 21 10.06 17.92 -2.02
CA GLY A 21 9.86 18.45 -3.36
C GLY A 21 9.68 17.35 -4.42
N LEU A 22 10.48 16.27 -4.35
CA LEU A 22 10.39 15.14 -5.27
C LEU A 22 9.02 14.45 -5.18
N TRP A 23 8.58 14.07 -3.97
CA TRP A 23 7.31 13.37 -3.81
C TRP A 23 6.11 14.28 -4.03
N THR A 24 6.17 15.56 -3.63
CA THR A 24 5.08 16.51 -3.93
C THR A 24 4.93 16.74 -5.43
N SER A 25 6.02 16.82 -6.19
CA SER A 25 5.99 16.94 -7.66
C SER A 25 5.36 15.71 -8.31
N LEU A 26 5.74 14.50 -7.87
CA LEU A 26 5.20 13.25 -8.40
C LEU A 26 3.74 13.02 -8.00
N LEU A 27 3.34 13.41 -6.79
CA LEU A 27 1.93 13.38 -6.39
C LEU A 27 1.10 14.32 -7.25
N ARG A 28 1.57 15.55 -7.50
CA ARG A 28 0.89 16.48 -8.40
C ARG A 28 0.75 15.89 -9.80
N LEU A 29 1.77 15.20 -10.30
CA LEU A 29 1.69 14.51 -11.59
C LEU A 29 0.59 13.44 -11.60
N VAL A 30 0.50 12.60 -10.56
CA VAL A 30 -0.59 11.62 -10.40
C VAL A 30 -1.96 12.31 -10.32
N GLN A 31 -2.06 13.45 -9.65
CA GLN A 31 -3.32 14.18 -9.55
C GLN A 31 -3.75 14.89 -10.82
N MET A 32 -2.80 15.41 -11.59
CA MET A 32 -3.10 15.97 -12.91
C MET A 32 -3.67 14.89 -13.81
N GLU A 33 -3.09 13.70 -13.77
CA GLU A 33 -3.54 12.54 -14.53
C GLU A 33 -4.96 12.08 -14.13
N ILE A 34 -5.33 12.17 -12.85
CA ILE A 34 -6.71 11.90 -12.39
C ILE A 34 -7.72 12.86 -13.04
N ASN A 35 -7.32 14.11 -13.27
CA ASN A 35 -8.21 15.19 -13.72
C ASN A 35 -8.09 15.50 -15.23
N SER A 36 -7.18 14.85 -15.96
CA SER A 36 -6.90 15.17 -17.36
C SER A 36 -7.85 14.41 -18.29
N SER A 37 -8.63 15.15 -19.08
CA SER A 37 -9.45 14.61 -20.16
C SER A 37 -8.78 14.67 -21.53
N GLU A 38 -7.61 15.32 -21.67
CA GLU A 38 -7.08 15.68 -22.98
C GLU A 38 -5.54 15.81 -23.01
N GLY A 39 -4.88 15.05 -23.90
CA GLY A 39 -3.42 15.06 -24.16
C GLY A 39 -2.86 13.67 -24.47
N PRO A 40 -1.63 13.51 -25.01
CA PRO A 40 -0.96 12.21 -25.09
C PRO A 40 -0.57 11.78 -23.67
N VAL A 41 -1.46 11.01 -23.05
CA VAL A 41 -1.51 10.75 -21.62
C VAL A 41 -0.37 9.83 -21.15
N PRO A 42 0.49 10.24 -20.20
CA PRO A 42 1.28 9.28 -19.43
C PRO A 42 0.33 8.46 -18.57
N ARG A 43 -0.03 7.26 -19.06
CA ARG A 43 -0.95 6.33 -18.41
C ARG A 43 -0.70 6.30 -16.90
N MET A 44 -1.76 6.40 -16.09
CA MET A 44 -1.73 6.35 -14.62
C MET A 44 -0.68 5.39 -14.03
N ASP A 45 -0.51 4.21 -14.63
CA ASP A 45 0.49 3.21 -14.25
C ASP A 45 1.94 3.75 -14.28
N THR A 46 2.30 4.55 -15.28
CA THR A 46 3.61 5.20 -15.40
C THR A 46 3.81 6.22 -14.29
N CYS A 47 2.80 7.04 -13.99
CA CYS A 47 2.86 8.03 -12.92
C CYS A 47 3.00 7.35 -11.54
N LEU A 48 2.26 6.27 -11.32
CA LEU A 48 2.37 5.43 -10.12
C LEU A 48 3.73 4.72 -10.03
N CYS A 49 4.27 4.22 -11.14
CA CYS A 49 5.60 3.62 -11.20
C CYS A 49 6.69 4.66 -10.87
N LEU A 50 6.57 5.89 -11.39
CA LEU A 50 7.47 6.98 -11.04
C LEU A 50 7.40 7.31 -9.55
N LEU A 51 6.19 7.43 -8.99
CA LEU A 51 5.95 7.75 -7.58
C LEU A 51 6.43 6.66 -6.61
N LEU A 52 6.05 5.40 -6.85
CA LEU A 52 6.21 4.31 -5.89
C LEU A 52 7.48 3.48 -6.12
N SER A 53 8.04 3.50 -7.33
CA SER A 53 9.21 2.68 -7.69
C SER A 53 10.44 3.49 -8.05
N ILE A 54 10.36 4.40 -9.01
CA ILE A 54 11.56 5.11 -9.48
C ILE A 54 12.04 6.11 -8.44
N ALA A 55 11.13 6.86 -7.82
CA ALA A 55 11.48 7.81 -6.77
C ALA A 55 12.08 7.11 -5.54
N THR A 56 11.43 6.03 -5.08
CA THR A 56 11.91 5.24 -3.93
C THR A 56 13.29 4.64 -4.20
N LEU A 57 13.52 4.02 -5.36
CA LEU A 57 14.84 3.52 -5.77
C LEU A 57 15.90 4.63 -5.87
N THR A 58 15.50 5.81 -6.36
CA THR A 58 16.42 6.95 -6.45
C THR A 58 16.87 7.40 -5.07
N VAL A 59 15.97 7.39 -4.09
CA VAL A 59 16.28 7.80 -2.72
C VAL A 59 17.03 6.74 -1.94
N VAL A 60 16.73 5.45 -2.15
CA VAL A 60 17.55 4.34 -1.62
C VAL A 60 19.02 4.57 -1.98
N LYS A 61 19.32 4.78 -3.27
CA LYS A 61 20.69 5.03 -3.72
C LYS A 61 21.33 6.25 -3.04
N ILE A 62 20.56 7.32 -2.84
CA ILE A 62 21.08 8.55 -2.21
C ILE A 62 21.36 8.36 -0.72
N VAL A 63 20.54 7.57 -0.02
CA VAL A 63 20.75 7.25 1.40
C VAL A 63 21.93 6.29 1.55
N GLU A 64 22.01 5.22 0.74
CA GLU A 64 23.13 4.27 0.75
C GLU A 64 24.49 4.93 0.40
N GLU A 65 24.49 5.88 -0.54
CA GLU A 65 25.68 6.67 -0.86
C GLU A 65 26.21 7.50 0.32
N GLU A 66 25.40 7.79 1.34
CA GLU A 66 25.88 8.41 2.59
C GLU A 66 26.52 7.37 3.50
N GLU A 67 25.84 6.23 3.69
CA GLU A 67 26.26 5.16 4.58
C GLU A 67 27.61 4.55 4.15
N THR A 68 27.86 4.47 2.83
CA THR A 68 29.14 4.03 2.26
C THR A 68 30.28 5.02 2.47
N VAL A 69 30.04 6.33 2.38
CA VAL A 69 31.06 7.38 2.65
C VAL A 69 31.45 7.36 4.13
N VAL A 70 30.47 7.27 5.03
CA VAL A 70 30.71 7.19 6.48
C VAL A 70 31.51 5.93 6.85
N SER A 71 31.22 4.79 6.22
CA SER A 71 31.95 3.54 6.45
C SER A 71 33.41 3.61 5.97
N SER A 72 33.65 4.26 4.82
CA SER A 72 35.02 4.43 4.29
C SER A 72 35.88 5.42 5.09
N GLU A 73 35.27 6.41 5.76
CA GLU A 73 35.98 7.35 6.62
C GLU A 73 36.27 6.79 8.02
N ALA A 74 35.47 5.83 8.49
CA ALA A 74 35.68 5.16 9.77
C ALA A 74 36.97 4.32 9.78
N ASP A 75 37.39 3.78 8.64
CA ASP A 75 38.65 3.04 8.48
C ASP A 75 39.90 3.93 8.50
N VAL A 76 39.75 5.26 8.36
CA VAL A 76 40.89 6.21 8.25
C VAL A 76 41.04 7.10 9.50
N LYS A 77 40.00 7.28 10.32
CA LYS A 77 40.02 8.27 11.42
C LYS A 77 40.09 7.64 12.81
N SER A 78 41.17 6.90 13.07
CA SER A 78 41.74 6.82 14.41
C SER A 78 42.63 8.05 14.63
N ARG A 79 42.28 8.89 15.59
CA ARG A 79 42.99 10.11 16.07
C ARG A 79 42.81 11.37 15.21
N HIS A 80 41.68 12.06 15.37
CA HIS A 80 41.70 13.39 16.01
C HIS A 80 40.29 13.94 16.21
N ARG A 81 40.19 14.69 17.30
CA ARG A 81 38.99 15.14 18.00
C ARG A 81 38.45 16.42 17.36
N LYS A 82 37.12 16.59 17.53
CA LYS A 82 36.38 17.83 17.83
C LYS A 82 35.68 18.56 16.67
N ASN A 83 34.41 18.84 16.96
CA ASN A 83 33.46 19.76 16.33
C ASN A 83 32.93 19.39 14.95
N THR A 84 31.72 18.84 14.92
CA THR A 84 30.74 19.21 13.89
C THR A 84 29.35 18.94 14.44
N GLU A 85 28.44 19.88 14.23
CA GLU A 85 27.00 19.74 14.47
C GLU A 85 26.53 18.36 14.02
N SER A 86 25.62 17.74 14.77
CA SER A 86 25.05 16.43 14.46
C SER A 86 24.62 16.41 12.99
N VAL A 87 25.43 15.82 12.12
CA VAL A 87 25.11 15.63 10.71
C VAL A 87 23.86 14.75 10.70
N VAL A 88 22.71 15.38 10.49
CA VAL A 88 21.43 14.66 10.42
C VAL A 88 21.55 13.74 9.21
N SER A 89 21.53 12.43 9.44
CA SER A 89 21.61 11.45 8.35
C SER A 89 20.51 11.73 7.33
N ARG A 90 20.80 11.55 6.03
CA ARG A 90 19.82 11.61 4.95
C ARG A 90 18.62 10.71 5.22
N ARG A 91 18.79 9.60 5.94
CA ARG A 91 17.69 8.73 6.39
C ARG A 91 16.76 9.46 7.36
N ALA A 92 17.31 10.22 8.32
CA ALA A 92 16.53 11.04 9.24
C ALA A 92 15.84 12.22 8.52
N GLU A 93 16.51 12.85 7.53
CA GLU A 93 15.90 13.88 6.69
C GLU A 93 14.75 13.33 5.84
N LEU A 94 14.89 12.11 5.30
CA LEU A 94 13.82 11.39 4.59
C LEU A 94 12.63 11.08 5.51
N VAL A 95 12.87 10.57 6.71
CA VAL A 95 11.81 10.33 7.69
C VAL A 95 11.08 11.64 8.00
N SER A 96 11.81 12.74 8.19
CA SER A 96 11.23 14.05 8.42
C SER A 96 10.41 14.55 7.22
N SER A 97 10.86 14.32 5.98
CA SER A 97 10.13 14.74 4.78
C SER A 97 8.85 13.93 4.59
N LEU A 98 8.89 12.62 4.83
CA LEU A 98 7.72 11.75 4.70
C LEU A 98 6.68 11.99 5.80
N LYS A 99 7.09 12.32 7.02
CA LYS A 99 6.18 12.80 8.07
C LYS A 99 5.50 14.11 7.66
N CYS A 100 6.26 15.06 7.12
CA CYS A 100 5.73 16.32 6.63
C CYS A 100 4.75 16.12 5.46
N LEU A 101 5.03 15.14 4.59
CA LEU A 101 4.18 14.79 3.46
C LEU A 101 2.73 14.43 3.89
N GLY A 102 2.57 13.78 5.05
CA GLY A 102 1.27 13.44 5.63
C GLY A 102 0.34 14.63 5.87
N ASN A 103 0.89 15.84 6.01
CA ASN A 103 0.11 17.07 6.19
C ASN A 103 -0.58 17.56 4.91
N PHE A 104 -0.15 17.08 3.73
CA PHE A 104 -0.71 17.49 2.44
C PHE A 104 -1.85 16.55 2.02
N GLN A 105 -2.87 16.39 2.86
CA GLN A 105 -3.98 15.46 2.64
C GLN A 105 -4.64 15.61 1.25
N GLY A 106 -4.76 16.85 0.77
CA GLY A 106 -5.30 17.15 -0.56
C GLY A 106 -4.46 16.59 -1.71
N LEU A 107 -3.15 16.37 -1.53
CA LEU A 107 -2.25 15.74 -2.52
C LEU A 107 -2.26 14.21 -2.46
N LEU A 108 -2.72 13.64 -1.34
CA LEU A 108 -2.59 12.22 -1.03
C LEU A 108 -3.78 11.38 -1.48
N THR A 109 -4.76 12.00 -2.15
CA THR A 109 -5.94 11.33 -2.70
C THR A 109 -5.53 10.19 -3.64
N ARG A 110 -6.08 9.00 -3.37
CA ARG A 110 -5.77 7.79 -4.15
C ARG A 110 -6.57 7.76 -5.47
N PRO A 111 -5.94 7.42 -6.61
CA PRO A 111 -6.68 7.12 -7.82
C PRO A 111 -7.39 5.75 -7.70
N PRO A 112 -8.49 5.51 -8.43
CA PRO A 112 -9.27 4.27 -8.36
C PRO A 112 -8.45 2.97 -8.47
N PRO A 113 -7.44 2.85 -9.37
CA PRO A 113 -6.70 1.60 -9.57
C PRO A 113 -5.93 1.11 -8.34
N VAL A 114 -5.55 2.01 -7.43
CA VAL A 114 -4.74 1.67 -6.25
C VAL A 114 -5.52 1.73 -4.94
N CYS A 115 -6.85 1.89 -4.99
CA CYS A 115 -7.71 1.93 -3.81
C CYS A 115 -7.50 0.71 -2.90
N SER A 116 -7.51 -0.49 -3.47
CA SER A 116 -7.32 -1.74 -2.71
C SER A 116 -5.93 -1.81 -2.06
N LEU A 117 -4.88 -1.45 -2.81
CA LEU A 117 -3.51 -1.46 -2.31
C LEU A 117 -3.30 -0.43 -1.19
N ALA A 118 -3.87 0.77 -1.33
CA ALA A 118 -3.79 1.80 -0.30
C ALA A 118 -4.52 1.36 0.99
N ASN A 119 -5.66 0.69 0.84
CA ASN A 119 -6.39 0.08 1.95
C ASN A 119 -5.60 -1.02 2.62
N GLN A 120 -4.95 -1.89 1.85
CA GLN A 120 -4.09 -2.94 2.38
C GLN A 120 -2.89 -2.39 3.14
N ALA A 121 -2.26 -1.33 2.63
CA ALA A 121 -1.18 -0.63 3.31
C ALA A 121 -1.64 -0.05 4.67
N TYR A 122 -2.80 0.63 4.68
CA TYR A 122 -3.40 1.14 5.92
C TYR A 122 -3.74 0.01 6.90
N ALA A 123 -4.36 -1.06 6.41
CA ALA A 123 -4.70 -2.25 7.18
C ALA A 123 -3.50 -2.88 7.88
N LYS A 124 -2.39 -3.01 7.14
CA LYS A 124 -1.13 -3.55 7.67
C LYS A 124 -0.61 -2.71 8.84
N ALA A 125 -0.65 -1.39 8.73
CA ALA A 125 -0.27 -0.48 9.81
C ALA A 125 -1.19 -0.61 11.04
N VAL A 126 -2.50 -0.68 10.84
CA VAL A 126 -3.48 -0.92 11.91
C VAL A 126 -3.20 -2.22 12.64
N LEU A 127 -3.00 -3.31 11.90
CA LEU A 127 -2.72 -4.61 12.48
C LEU A 127 -1.43 -4.57 13.30
N PHE A 128 -0.38 -3.91 12.81
CA PHE A 128 0.86 -3.73 13.58
C PHE A 128 0.62 -3.03 14.92
N LEU A 129 -0.17 -1.95 14.93
CA LEU A 129 -0.52 -1.23 16.17
C LEU A 129 -1.33 -2.12 17.13
N ASN A 130 -2.25 -2.92 16.61
CA ASN A 130 -3.08 -3.81 17.41
C ASN A 130 -2.29 -5.02 17.94
N LYS A 131 -1.33 -5.56 17.19
CA LYS A 131 -0.44 -6.66 17.64
C LYS A 131 0.38 -6.25 18.87
N ASN A 132 0.85 -5.01 18.89
CA ASN A 132 1.55 -4.45 20.05
C ASN A 132 0.61 -4.15 21.24
N ALA A 133 -0.72 -4.25 21.07
CA ALA A 133 -1.73 -3.98 22.08
C ALA A 133 -2.33 -5.24 22.76
N GLY A 134 -1.94 -6.46 22.37
CA GLY A 134 -2.41 -7.72 23.00
C GLY A 134 -2.65 -8.85 21.98
N SER A 135 -2.08 -10.02 22.25
CA SER A 135 -1.74 -11.09 21.30
C SER A 135 -2.86 -12.07 20.87
N ALA A 136 -4.14 -11.66 20.78
CA ALA A 136 -5.22 -12.64 20.59
C ALA A 136 -5.91 -12.70 19.20
N PHE A 137 -5.38 -12.05 18.15
CA PHE A 137 -6.19 -11.79 16.94
C PHE A 137 -5.59 -12.23 15.59
N LEU A 138 -4.49 -12.98 15.57
CA LEU A 138 -3.75 -13.21 14.31
C LEU A 138 -3.99 -14.52 13.58
N ASP A 139 -4.73 -15.45 14.16
CA ASP A 139 -5.15 -16.65 13.44
C ASP A 139 -6.55 -16.44 12.87
N GLY A 140 -6.63 -15.94 11.63
CA GLY A 140 -7.84 -16.12 10.82
C GLY A 140 -8.43 -14.91 10.10
N ILE A 141 -7.77 -13.75 10.04
CA ILE A 141 -8.33 -12.60 9.30
C ILE A 141 -8.05 -12.79 7.81
N SER A 142 -9.07 -13.23 7.07
CA SER A 142 -9.09 -13.16 5.61
C SER A 142 -9.02 -11.71 5.16
N SER A 143 -8.37 -11.45 4.02
CA SER A 143 -8.30 -10.11 3.39
C SER A 143 -9.67 -9.45 3.15
N ASN A 144 -10.77 -10.20 3.30
CA ASN A 144 -12.14 -9.77 3.10
C ASN A 144 -12.89 -9.35 4.38
N ASP A 145 -12.36 -9.62 5.58
CA ASP A 145 -13.05 -9.34 6.86
C ASP A 145 -12.76 -7.96 7.44
N LEU A 146 -11.96 -7.17 6.74
CA LEU A 146 -11.58 -5.85 7.20
C LEU A 146 -12.70 -4.85 6.81
N PRO A 147 -13.30 -4.09 7.76
CA PRO A 147 -14.44 -3.23 7.48
C PRO A 147 -14.18 -2.27 6.31
N LEU A 148 -15.07 -2.28 5.32
CA LEU A 148 -15.04 -1.57 4.01
C LEU A 148 -14.70 -0.06 4.00
N ASN A 149 -14.42 0.56 5.15
CA ASN A 149 -14.04 1.96 5.30
C ASN A 149 -12.56 2.15 5.69
N PHE A 150 -11.62 1.51 4.98
CA PHE A 150 -10.22 1.93 5.08
C PHE A 150 -9.99 3.25 4.36
N SER A 151 -9.48 4.22 5.11
CA SER A 151 -9.07 5.54 4.63
C SER A 151 -7.64 5.56 4.11
N GLY A 152 -7.14 4.42 3.62
CA GLY A 152 -5.79 4.32 3.07
C GLY A 152 -5.61 5.25 1.89
N ASN A 153 -4.46 5.90 1.77
CA ASN A 153 -4.21 6.94 0.76
C ASN A 153 -2.80 6.78 0.17
N LEU A 154 -2.38 7.67 -0.74
CA LEU A 154 -1.07 7.55 -1.39
C LEU A 154 0.11 7.62 -0.39
N TRP A 155 -0.06 8.24 0.78
CA TRP A 155 0.96 8.28 1.82
C TRP A 155 1.27 6.89 2.36
N HIS A 156 0.23 6.07 2.54
CA HIS A 156 0.37 4.69 2.98
C HIS A 156 1.15 3.86 1.95
N LEU A 157 0.85 4.03 0.67
CA LEU A 157 1.58 3.36 -0.41
C LEU A 157 3.04 3.79 -0.49
N ILE A 158 3.33 5.08 -0.34
CA ILE A 158 4.70 5.59 -0.34
C ILE A 158 5.49 4.99 0.82
N VAL A 159 4.92 4.99 2.03
CA VAL A 159 5.57 4.42 3.22
C VAL A 159 5.77 2.92 3.06
N GLU A 160 4.79 2.16 2.58
CA GLU A 160 4.96 0.74 2.27
C GLU A 160 6.05 0.49 1.22
N ALA A 161 6.10 1.31 0.16
CA ALA A 161 7.10 1.19 -0.88
C ALA A 161 8.54 1.48 -0.38
N CYS A 162 8.66 2.32 0.65
CA CYS A 162 9.91 2.56 1.37
C CYS A 162 10.26 1.38 2.30
N ILE A 163 9.30 0.87 3.09
CA ILE A 163 9.52 -0.29 3.96
C ILE A 163 9.92 -1.53 3.15
N ALA A 164 9.26 -1.78 2.02
CA ALA A 164 9.56 -2.89 1.12
C ALA A 164 10.98 -2.83 0.51
N ARG A 165 11.64 -1.67 0.59
CA ARG A 165 13.02 -1.44 0.10
C ARG A 165 14.01 -1.19 1.24
N ASP A 166 13.63 -1.49 2.48
CA ASP A 166 14.49 -1.41 3.67
C ASP A 166 15.09 -0.01 3.96
N ILE A 167 14.49 1.04 3.38
CA ILE A 167 14.88 2.43 3.66
C ILE A 167 14.13 3.01 4.86
N LEU A 168 12.99 2.41 5.22
CA LEU A 168 12.23 2.67 6.42
C LEU A 168 11.97 1.37 7.16
N ASP A 169 11.88 1.46 8.48
CA ASP A 169 11.42 0.38 9.33
C ASP A 169 9.89 0.44 9.55
N THR A 170 9.35 -0.58 10.22
CA THR A 170 7.93 -0.63 10.60
C THR A 170 7.58 0.38 11.71
N SER A 171 8.56 1.07 12.31
CA SER A 171 8.29 2.17 13.24
C SER A 171 7.56 3.34 12.57
N ALA A 172 7.61 3.41 11.23
CA ALA A 172 6.83 4.36 10.45
C ALA A 172 5.33 4.28 10.73
N TYR A 173 4.81 3.11 11.09
CA TYR A 173 3.40 2.93 11.44
C TYR A 173 2.97 3.67 12.72
N LEU A 174 3.93 4.07 13.55
CA LEU A 174 3.72 4.81 14.80
C LEU A 174 3.72 6.33 14.59
N TRP A 175 3.91 6.82 13.37
CA TRP A 175 3.95 8.27 13.11
C TRP A 175 2.61 8.95 13.48
N PRO A 176 2.66 10.16 14.07
CA PRO A 176 1.45 10.89 14.43
C PRO A 176 0.56 11.11 13.20
N GLY A 177 -0.71 10.73 13.30
CA GLY A 177 -1.68 10.89 12.22
C GLY A 177 -1.58 9.88 11.08
N TYR A 178 -0.64 8.92 11.14
CA TYR A 178 -0.49 7.88 10.12
C TYR A 178 -1.68 6.92 10.10
N VAL A 179 -2.07 6.41 11.26
CA VAL A 179 -3.34 5.69 11.44
C VAL A 179 -4.31 6.57 12.21
N SER A 180 -5.56 6.64 11.76
CA SER A 180 -6.61 7.40 12.44
C SER A 180 -6.91 6.80 13.81
N LYS A 181 -6.83 7.61 14.87
CA LYS A 181 -7.09 7.19 16.26
C LYS A 181 -8.53 6.70 16.48
N ASP A 182 -9.46 7.09 15.63
CA ASP A 182 -10.88 6.71 15.72
C ASP A 182 -11.15 5.24 15.38
N LEU A 183 -10.16 4.51 14.84
CA LEU A 183 -10.32 3.09 14.55
C LEU A 183 -10.45 2.23 15.82
N GLY A 184 -9.97 2.72 16.97
CA GLY A 184 -10.18 2.08 18.27
C GLY A 184 -11.65 2.09 18.73
N LYS A 185 -12.52 2.90 18.10
CA LYS A 185 -13.96 2.99 18.40
C LYS A 185 -14.84 2.23 17.40
N HIS A 186 -14.32 1.90 16.22
CA HIS A 186 -15.08 1.29 15.12
C HIS A 186 -14.63 -0.11 14.72
N ILE A 187 -13.74 -0.76 15.47
CA ILE A 187 -13.69 -2.22 15.44
C ILE A 187 -14.97 -2.69 16.14
N PRO A 188 -15.96 -3.29 15.46
CA PRO A 188 -17.08 -3.89 16.14
C PRO A 188 -16.49 -5.03 16.95
N ARG A 189 -16.36 -4.84 18.26
CA ARG A 189 -15.82 -5.87 19.15
C ARG A 189 -16.69 -7.13 19.20
N ASN A 190 -17.85 -7.19 18.53
CA ASN A 190 -18.73 -8.37 18.51
C ASN A 190 -19.80 -8.28 17.39
N VAL A 191 -19.42 -8.14 16.12
CA VAL A 191 -20.35 -8.51 15.05
C VAL A 191 -19.59 -9.30 14.00
N SER A 192 -19.66 -10.63 14.09
CA SER A 192 -19.39 -11.49 12.94
C SER A 192 -20.49 -11.23 11.92
N ILE A 193 -20.38 -10.13 11.16
CA ILE A 193 -21.07 -10.07 9.87
C ILE A 193 -20.28 -11.04 9.01
N GLN A 194 -20.71 -12.30 8.98
CA GLN A 194 -20.22 -13.27 8.02
C GLN A 194 -20.53 -12.70 6.63
N VAL A 195 -19.55 -12.03 6.02
CA VAL A 195 -19.69 -11.59 4.64
C VAL A 195 -19.67 -12.85 3.78
N PRO A 196 -20.68 -13.08 2.92
CA PRO A 196 -20.70 -14.24 2.04
C PRO A 196 -19.42 -14.28 1.19
N SER A 197 -18.64 -15.35 1.28
CA SER A 197 -17.35 -15.52 0.58
C SER A 197 -17.20 -16.93 0.01
N TRP A 198 -16.09 -17.21 -0.66
CA TRP A 198 -15.76 -18.57 -1.14
C TRP A 198 -15.81 -19.61 -0.01
N SER A 199 -15.41 -19.25 1.22
CA SER A 199 -15.53 -20.10 2.40
C SER A 199 -16.98 -20.48 2.73
N SER A 200 -17.93 -19.54 2.54
CA SER A 200 -19.36 -19.81 2.73
C SER A 200 -19.87 -20.83 1.72
N LEU A 201 -19.43 -20.72 0.45
CA LEU A 201 -19.74 -21.70 -0.58
C LEU A 201 -19.16 -23.09 -0.23
N MET A 202 -17.90 -23.14 0.19
CA MET A 202 -17.22 -24.38 0.60
C MET A 202 -17.91 -25.06 1.79
N SER A 203 -18.52 -24.28 2.68
CA SER A 203 -19.33 -24.77 3.79
C SER A 203 -20.74 -25.25 3.40
N GLY A 204 -21.13 -25.14 2.13
CA GLY A 204 -22.44 -25.59 1.63
C GLY A 204 -23.54 -24.54 1.63
N SER A 205 -23.20 -23.25 1.76
CA SER A 205 -24.19 -22.18 1.63
C SER A 205 -24.75 -22.10 0.19
N PRO A 206 -26.05 -21.87 0.01
CA PRO A 206 -26.65 -21.72 -1.31
C PRO A 206 -26.17 -20.44 -2.01
N LEU A 207 -26.20 -20.43 -3.35
CA LEU A 207 -25.83 -19.28 -4.18
C LEU A 207 -26.88 -18.17 -4.12
N THR A 208 -26.88 -17.42 -3.03
CA THR A 208 -27.73 -16.22 -2.91
C THR A 208 -27.24 -15.10 -3.82
N PRO A 209 -28.10 -14.16 -4.26
CA PRO A 209 -27.68 -13.05 -5.12
C PRO A 209 -26.53 -12.22 -4.54
N GLN A 210 -26.48 -12.08 -3.21
CA GLN A 210 -25.39 -11.40 -2.50
C GLN A 210 -24.08 -12.17 -2.62
N LEU A 211 -24.11 -13.50 -2.41
CA LEU A 211 -22.94 -14.36 -2.57
C LEU A 211 -22.44 -14.35 -4.03
N VAL A 212 -23.34 -14.44 -5.00
CA VAL A 212 -22.99 -14.40 -6.43
C VAL A 212 -22.27 -13.09 -6.78
N SER A 213 -22.78 -11.94 -6.33
CA SER A 213 -22.15 -10.64 -6.60
C SER A 213 -20.73 -10.54 -6.04
N VAL A 214 -20.48 -11.13 -4.87
CA VAL A 214 -19.14 -11.16 -4.27
C VAL A 214 -18.22 -12.09 -5.07
N LEU A 215 -18.67 -13.31 -5.39
CA LEU A 215 -17.85 -14.31 -6.08
C LEU A 215 -17.50 -13.90 -7.52
N VAL A 216 -18.38 -13.18 -8.22
CA VAL A 216 -18.11 -12.59 -9.54
C VAL A 216 -16.91 -11.62 -9.51
N SER A 217 -16.72 -10.92 -8.40
CA SER A 217 -15.70 -9.85 -8.26
C SER A 217 -14.40 -10.34 -7.59
N THR A 218 -14.38 -11.59 -7.12
CA THR A 218 -13.30 -12.13 -6.30
C THR A 218 -12.88 -13.50 -6.84
N PRO A 219 -11.71 -13.66 -7.47
CA PRO A 219 -11.28 -14.95 -8.00
C PRO A 219 -11.07 -15.98 -6.88
N ALA A 220 -11.28 -17.27 -7.19
CA ALA A 220 -10.96 -18.35 -6.27
C ALA A 220 -9.46 -18.38 -5.97
N ASN A 221 -9.12 -18.80 -4.76
CA ASN A 221 -7.74 -18.87 -4.27
C ASN A 221 -7.16 -20.30 -4.28
N SER A 222 -8.00 -21.30 -4.58
CA SER A 222 -7.62 -22.71 -4.53
C SER A 222 -8.37 -23.54 -5.56
N LEU A 223 -7.75 -24.65 -5.96
CA LEU A 223 -8.36 -25.62 -6.88
C LEU A 223 -9.69 -26.17 -6.32
N ALA A 224 -9.76 -26.45 -5.02
CA ALA A 224 -10.96 -26.99 -4.38
C ALA A 224 -12.18 -26.05 -4.49
N GLU A 225 -11.96 -24.74 -4.42
CA GLU A 225 -13.01 -23.73 -4.63
C GLU A 225 -13.53 -23.74 -6.08
N ILE A 226 -12.62 -23.91 -7.05
CA ILE A 226 -12.95 -23.98 -8.47
C ILE A 226 -13.69 -25.27 -8.80
N GLU A 227 -13.22 -26.41 -8.29
CA GLU A 227 -13.84 -27.72 -8.47
C GLU A 227 -15.27 -27.71 -7.93
N ARG A 228 -15.49 -27.12 -6.75
CA ARG A 228 -16.84 -26.98 -6.20
C ARG A 228 -17.75 -26.11 -7.07
N MET A 229 -17.23 -25.01 -7.62
CA MET A 229 -18.01 -24.17 -8.55
C MET A 229 -18.32 -24.90 -9.85
N TYR A 230 -17.38 -25.70 -10.34
CA TYR A 230 -17.55 -26.55 -11.52
C TYR A 230 -18.60 -27.63 -11.28
N GLU A 231 -18.60 -28.28 -10.12
CA GLU A 231 -19.62 -29.24 -9.72
C GLU A 231 -21.03 -28.59 -9.76
N ILE A 232 -21.18 -27.37 -9.23
CA ILE A 232 -22.45 -26.63 -9.29
C ILE A 232 -22.82 -26.29 -10.74
N ALA A 233 -21.86 -25.91 -11.58
CA ALA A 233 -22.09 -25.61 -12.99
C ALA A 233 -22.54 -26.84 -13.81
N VAL A 234 -22.17 -28.05 -13.40
CA VAL A 234 -22.52 -29.29 -14.11
C VAL A 234 -23.77 -29.95 -13.53
N SER A 235 -23.90 -29.97 -12.21
CA SER A 235 -24.92 -30.76 -11.48
C SER A 235 -26.01 -29.93 -10.80
N GLY A 236 -25.88 -28.60 -10.76
CA GLY A 236 -26.83 -27.69 -10.13
C GLY A 236 -28.15 -27.53 -10.89
N THR A 237 -29.07 -26.78 -10.27
CA THR A 237 -30.30 -26.29 -10.92
C THR A 237 -29.98 -25.26 -12.01
N ASP A 238 -30.93 -24.96 -12.90
CA ASP A 238 -30.67 -24.02 -14.01
C ASP A 238 -30.24 -22.63 -13.51
N ASP A 239 -30.84 -22.14 -12.43
CA ASP A 239 -30.46 -20.87 -11.80
C ASP A 239 -29.06 -20.90 -11.18
N GLU A 240 -28.68 -22.03 -10.55
CA GLU A 240 -27.35 -22.23 -9.99
C GLU A 240 -26.28 -22.36 -11.09
N LYS A 241 -26.61 -23.01 -12.21
CA LYS A 241 -25.74 -23.11 -13.38
C LYS A 241 -25.48 -21.74 -14.00
N ILE A 242 -26.52 -20.91 -14.15
CA ILE A 242 -26.39 -19.53 -14.62
C ILE A 242 -25.51 -18.72 -13.65
N SER A 243 -25.74 -18.87 -12.35
CA SER A 243 -24.95 -18.20 -11.31
C SER A 243 -23.49 -18.63 -11.33
N ALA A 244 -23.22 -19.93 -11.47
CA ALA A 244 -21.86 -20.47 -11.56
C ALA A 244 -21.15 -20.00 -12.83
N ALA A 245 -21.84 -19.97 -13.98
CA ALA A 245 -21.29 -19.43 -15.21
C ALA A 245 -20.96 -17.93 -15.08
N MET A 246 -21.83 -17.13 -14.45
CA MET A 246 -21.56 -15.71 -14.18
C MET A 246 -20.33 -15.54 -13.29
N ILE A 247 -20.19 -16.34 -12.24
CA ILE A 247 -19.04 -16.29 -11.33
C ILE A 247 -17.76 -16.67 -12.08
N LEU A 248 -17.75 -17.78 -12.82
CA LEU A 248 -16.58 -18.24 -13.56
C LEU A 248 -16.15 -17.20 -14.62
N CYS A 249 -17.09 -16.66 -15.39
CA CYS A 249 -16.81 -15.66 -16.42
C CYS A 249 -16.39 -14.31 -15.83
N GLY A 250 -17.07 -13.84 -14.78
CA GLY A 250 -16.81 -12.56 -14.13
C GLY A 250 -15.47 -12.52 -13.40
N ALA A 251 -15.13 -13.59 -12.67
CA ALA A 251 -13.85 -13.72 -12.00
C ALA A 251 -12.70 -13.81 -13.02
N SER A 252 -12.90 -14.54 -14.14
CA SER A 252 -11.94 -14.61 -15.24
C SER A 252 -11.65 -13.23 -15.85
N LEU A 253 -12.70 -12.45 -16.11
CA LEU A 253 -12.62 -11.15 -16.79
C LEU A 253 -11.98 -10.07 -15.91
N SER A 254 -12.20 -10.13 -14.59
CA SER A 254 -11.79 -9.07 -13.67
C SER A 254 -10.33 -9.15 -13.23
N ARG A 255 -9.79 -10.36 -12.96
CA ARG A 255 -8.42 -10.52 -12.41
C ARG A 255 -7.64 -11.75 -12.88
N GLY A 256 -8.22 -12.62 -13.70
CA GLY A 256 -7.62 -13.93 -14.04
C GLY A 256 -7.61 -14.89 -12.85
N TRP A 257 -7.43 -16.19 -13.12
CA TRP A 257 -7.32 -17.21 -12.08
C TRP A 257 -5.85 -17.34 -11.66
N ASN A 258 -5.56 -17.15 -10.38
CA ASN A 258 -4.25 -17.46 -9.80
C ASN A 258 -4.41 -18.78 -9.03
N ILE A 259 -4.18 -19.90 -9.72
CA ILE A 259 -4.25 -21.26 -9.16
C ILE A 259 -2.86 -21.66 -8.69
#